data_AF-W2HKB5-F1
#
_entry.id   AF-W2HKB5-F1
#
_cell.length_a   1.000
_cell.length_b   1.000
_cell.length_c   1.000
_cell.angle_alpha   90.00
_cell.angle_beta   90.00
_cell.angle_gamma   90.00
#
_symmetry.space_group_name_H-M   'P 1'
#
loop_
_entity.id
_entity.type
_entity.pdbx_description
1 polymer ?
#
loop_
_entity_poly.entity_id
_entity_poly.type
_entity_poly.pdbx_seq_one_letter_code
_entity_poly.pdbx_strand_id
1 'polypeptide(L)'
;YQNFNIQCVNDLSDRTLTALAKLKYLTSVEFCAARLTGNGIFEWLRQATKFEGSVGPERMLGVRIGGHKRSGFRLPRFYAEIMELLRLLSEIDEESLGAASCRTKPLLYIANPFQSKVSRVWSAFYMRDKLRPVLEAVKAKHPSLRVNVALLGRDGDKFNRIDTLTLDWRVKESKRKNELFFDYIEEHAERDTYLDAARYEIISDDEGGSDEDDRERELQSAILTGFNHEYDADL
;
A
#
# COMPACT_ATOMS: atom_id res chain seq x y z
N TYR A 1 9.10 -22.71 -14.31
CA TYR A 1 8.94 -22.24 -12.91
C TYR A 1 10.06 -21.26 -12.59
N GLN A 2 9.89 -19.97 -12.89
CA GLN A 2 10.86 -18.94 -12.47
C GLN A 2 10.42 -18.35 -11.13
N ASN A 3 11.39 -18.11 -10.25
CA ASN A 3 11.20 -17.71 -8.87
C ASN A 3 10.60 -16.30 -8.76
N PHE A 4 9.28 -16.24 -8.72
CA PHE A 4 8.49 -15.07 -8.35
C PHE A 4 8.44 -14.83 -6.82
N ASN A 5 9.43 -15.33 -6.08
CA ASN A 5 9.48 -15.28 -4.63
C ASN A 5 10.32 -14.07 -4.22
N ILE A 6 9.65 -12.97 -3.95
CA ILE A 6 10.26 -11.87 -3.21
C ILE A 6 10.63 -12.43 -1.85
N GLN A 7 11.92 -12.64 -1.61
CA GLN A 7 12.41 -13.17 -0.35
C GLN A 7 12.23 -12.08 0.70
N CYS A 8 11.19 -12.25 1.52
CA CYS A 8 10.88 -11.30 2.57
C CYS A 8 11.75 -11.61 3.79
N VAL A 9 12.29 -10.58 4.41
CA VAL A 9 12.85 -10.72 5.75
C VAL A 9 11.69 -10.99 6.71
N ASN A 10 11.67 -12.19 7.29
CA ASN A 10 10.61 -12.61 8.21
C ASN A 10 10.88 -12.10 9.63
N ASP A 11 12.13 -11.82 9.97
CA ASP A 11 12.56 -11.48 11.32
C ASP A 11 12.52 -9.97 11.62
N LEU A 12 12.28 -9.13 10.60
CA LEU A 12 12.06 -7.71 10.79
C LEU A 12 10.65 -7.50 11.35
N SER A 13 10.56 -7.49 12.68
CA SER A 13 9.31 -7.27 13.41
C SER A 13 8.95 -5.79 13.53
N ASP A 14 7.67 -5.50 13.77
CA ASP A 14 7.17 -4.17 14.12
C ASP A 14 7.90 -3.58 15.35
N ARG A 15 8.35 -4.45 16.27
CA ARG A 15 9.17 -4.05 17.42
C ARG A 15 10.54 -3.52 17.01
N THR A 16 11.17 -4.15 16.01
CA THR A 16 12.44 -3.68 15.45
C THR A 16 12.25 -2.32 14.80
N LEU A 17 11.18 -2.16 13.99
CA LEU A 17 10.84 -0.89 13.37
C LEU A 17 10.71 0.19 14.45
N THR A 18 9.89 -0.06 15.45
CA THR A 18 9.65 0.82 16.60
C THR A 18 10.93 1.24 17.34
N ALA A 19 11.87 0.31 17.55
CA ALA A 19 13.14 0.62 18.20
C ALA A 19 13.98 1.63 17.39
N LEU A 20 13.94 1.55 16.06
CA LEU A 20 14.66 2.46 15.16
C LEU A 20 14.13 3.90 15.25
N ALA A 21 12.83 4.09 15.52
CA ALA A 21 12.23 5.41 15.70
C ALA A 21 12.88 6.22 16.83
N LYS A 22 13.47 5.54 17.83
CA LYS A 22 14.10 6.15 19.01
C LYS A 22 15.60 6.41 18.84
N LEU A 23 16.17 6.13 17.68
CA LEU A 23 17.59 6.34 17.44
C LEU A 23 17.87 7.83 17.16
N LYS A 24 18.65 8.45 18.06
CA LYS A 24 18.99 9.88 18.07
C LYS A 24 19.50 10.41 16.72
N TYR A 25 20.37 9.65 16.07
CA TYR A 25 21.06 10.07 14.86
C TYR A 25 20.54 9.39 13.59
N LEU A 26 19.49 8.56 13.68
CA LEU A 26 18.93 7.88 12.51
C LEU A 26 18.04 8.86 11.74
N THR A 27 18.56 9.43 10.67
CA THR A 27 17.82 10.36 9.80
C THR A 27 17.08 9.66 8.66
N SER A 28 17.57 8.50 8.22
CA SER A 28 16.98 7.73 7.14
C SER A 28 17.26 6.24 7.32
N VAL A 29 16.29 5.41 6.97
CA VAL A 29 16.44 3.96 6.84
C VAL A 29 15.59 3.46 5.69
N GLU A 30 16.14 2.55 4.88
CA GLU A 30 15.41 1.86 3.83
C GLU A 30 15.55 0.35 4.01
N PHE A 31 14.43 -0.36 3.91
CA PHE A 31 14.36 -1.81 4.01
C PHE A 31 14.08 -2.44 2.65
N CYS A 32 14.63 -3.64 2.48
CA CYS A 32 14.14 -4.60 1.50
C CYS A 32 12.73 -5.09 1.88
N ALA A 33 12.15 -5.98 1.07
CA ALA A 33 10.83 -6.53 1.36
C ALA A 33 10.82 -7.25 2.72
N ALA A 34 9.89 -6.87 3.58
CA ALA A 34 9.76 -7.41 4.93
C ALA A 34 8.28 -7.61 5.29
N ARG A 35 8.00 -8.48 6.26
CA ARG A 35 6.64 -8.73 6.77
C ARG A 35 6.22 -7.66 7.79
N LEU A 36 6.17 -6.41 7.33
CA LEU A 36 5.71 -5.28 8.14
C LEU A 36 4.19 -5.12 8.05
N THR A 37 3.59 -4.64 9.13
CA THR A 37 2.15 -4.35 9.17
C THR A 37 1.88 -2.84 9.05
N GLY A 38 0.67 -2.47 8.61
CA GLY A 38 0.21 -1.09 8.60
C GLY A 38 0.28 -0.44 9.99
N ASN A 39 -0.11 -1.18 11.02
CA ASN A 39 -0.01 -0.77 12.42
C ASN A 39 1.44 -0.59 12.89
N GLY A 40 2.35 -1.48 12.51
CA GLY A 40 3.78 -1.35 12.83
C GLY A 40 4.40 -0.08 12.23
N ILE A 41 4.07 0.23 10.98
CA ILE A 41 4.50 1.45 10.30
C ILE A 41 3.88 2.70 10.98
N PHE A 42 2.61 2.63 11.37
CA PHE A 42 1.94 3.69 12.12
C PHE A 42 2.60 3.97 13.47
N GLU A 43 2.88 2.92 14.26
CA GLU A 43 3.53 3.07 15.56
C GLU A 43 4.98 3.58 15.44
N TRP A 44 5.70 3.19 14.38
CA TRP A 44 6.97 3.84 14.05
C TRP A 44 6.81 5.34 13.84
N LEU A 45 5.86 5.75 13.00
CA LEU A 45 5.62 7.14 12.68
C LEU A 45 5.28 7.94 13.94
N ARG A 46 4.35 7.43 14.74
CA ARG A 46 3.93 8.03 16.02
C ARG A 46 5.09 8.21 17.00
N GLN A 47 6.05 7.29 17.02
CA GLN A 47 7.23 7.42 17.88
C GLN A 47 8.27 8.35 17.29
N ALA A 48 8.48 8.32 15.97
CA ALA A 48 9.41 9.21 15.30
C ALA A 48 9.00 10.68 15.42
N THR A 49 7.70 10.99 15.36
CA THR A 49 7.17 12.35 15.53
C THR A 49 7.27 12.85 16.97
N LYS A 50 7.14 11.97 17.97
CA LYS A 50 7.17 12.33 19.40
C LYS A 50 8.57 12.27 20.02
N PHE A 51 9.57 11.77 19.30
CA PHE A 51 10.91 11.62 19.85
C PHE A 51 11.72 12.93 19.78
N GLU A 52 11.75 13.65 20.91
CA GLU A 52 12.43 14.94 21.07
C GLU A 52 13.96 14.87 20.91
N GLY A 53 14.56 13.69 21.14
CA GLY A 53 16.00 13.50 21.02
C GLY A 53 16.52 13.54 19.58
N SER A 54 15.64 13.53 18.58
CA SER A 54 16.01 13.44 17.17
C SER A 54 16.92 14.56 16.69
N VAL A 55 18.04 14.20 16.06
CA VAL A 55 18.98 15.13 15.40
C VAL A 55 18.78 15.10 13.89
N GLY A 56 18.86 16.28 13.28
CA GLY A 56 18.72 16.49 11.83
C GLY A 56 17.40 17.18 11.47
N PRO A 57 17.19 17.51 10.18
CA PRO A 57 15.95 18.14 9.74
C PRO A 57 14.82 17.13 9.48
N GLU A 58 15.15 15.85 9.29
CA GLU A 58 14.24 14.87 8.68
C GLU A 58 14.34 13.47 9.30
N ARG A 59 13.27 12.69 9.12
CA ARG A 59 13.15 11.27 9.48
C ARG A 59 12.51 10.49 8.34
N MET A 60 13.32 9.79 7.55
CA MET A 60 12.84 8.96 6.45
C MET A 60 12.74 7.49 6.85
N LEU A 61 11.64 6.84 6.47
CA LEU A 61 11.50 5.40 6.43
C LEU A 61 11.03 4.95 5.04
N GLY A 62 11.88 4.18 4.36
CA GLY A 62 11.54 3.46 3.14
C GLY A 62 11.32 1.98 3.43
N VAL A 63 10.16 1.44 3.07
CA VAL A 63 9.82 0.03 3.30
C VAL A 63 9.15 -0.59 2.08
N ARG A 64 9.33 -1.91 1.94
CA ARG A 64 8.61 -2.74 0.97
C ARG A 64 7.78 -3.76 1.74
N ILE A 65 6.46 -3.73 1.58
CA ILE A 65 5.56 -4.63 2.32
C ILE A 65 5.50 -5.97 1.57
N GLY A 66 6.17 -6.97 2.15
CA GLY A 66 6.19 -8.34 1.67
C GLY A 66 5.03 -9.18 2.19
N GLY A 67 5.17 -10.51 2.10
CA GLY A 67 4.21 -11.44 2.72
C GLY A 67 3.00 -11.77 1.86
N HIS A 68 3.21 -12.20 0.62
CA HIS A 68 2.15 -12.74 -0.24
C HIS A 68 2.11 -14.27 -0.15
N LYS A 69 0.97 -14.85 0.25
CA LYS A 69 0.74 -16.30 0.19
C LYS A 69 0.15 -16.61 -1.18
N ARG A 70 0.94 -17.28 -2.02
CA ARG A 70 0.59 -17.63 -3.40
C ARG A 70 -0.49 -18.71 -3.54
N SER A 71 -1.00 -19.23 -2.42
CA SER A 71 -2.08 -20.22 -2.40
C SER A 71 -3.43 -19.52 -2.54
N GLY A 72 -3.96 -19.52 -3.77
CA GLY A 72 -5.25 -18.91 -4.13
C GLY A 72 -5.10 -17.51 -4.72
N PHE A 73 -6.18 -17.01 -5.34
CA PHE A 73 -6.33 -15.67 -5.94
C PHE A 73 -6.26 -14.51 -4.93
N ARG A 74 -5.53 -14.68 -3.81
CA ARG A 74 -5.41 -13.71 -2.73
C ARG A 74 -4.51 -12.56 -3.17
N LEU A 75 -4.88 -11.33 -2.83
CA LEU A 75 -4.09 -10.15 -3.17
C LEU A 75 -2.80 -10.06 -2.35
N PRO A 76 -1.78 -9.33 -2.83
CA PRO A 76 -0.63 -8.98 -2.01
C PRO A 76 -1.06 -8.27 -0.71
N ARG A 77 -0.43 -8.63 0.41
CA ARG A 77 -0.68 -8.01 1.71
C ARG A 77 -0.53 -6.50 1.69
N PHE A 78 0.38 -5.99 0.85
CA PHE A 78 0.57 -4.56 0.58
C PHE A 78 -0.74 -3.76 0.59
N TYR A 79 -1.77 -4.19 -0.17
CA TYR A 79 -3.04 -3.45 -0.29
C TYR A 79 -3.84 -3.37 1.01
N ALA A 80 -3.78 -4.42 1.84
CA ALA A 80 -4.44 -4.43 3.15
C ALA A 80 -3.65 -3.59 4.16
N GLU A 81 -2.32 -3.73 4.19
CA GLU A 81 -1.48 -3.03 5.15
C GLU A 81 -1.45 -1.52 4.92
N ILE A 82 -1.46 -1.04 3.65
CA ILE A 82 -1.59 0.40 3.40
C ILE A 82 -2.97 0.93 3.83
N MET A 83 -4.04 0.14 3.69
CA MET A 83 -5.37 0.56 4.15
C MET A 83 -5.42 0.66 5.67
N GLU A 84 -4.80 -0.28 6.38
CA GLU A 84 -4.73 -0.24 7.84
C GLU A 84 -3.95 0.99 8.33
N LEU A 85 -2.79 1.29 7.72
CA LEU A 85 -2.05 2.51 8.00
C LEU A 85 -2.89 3.77 7.76
N LEU A 86 -3.55 3.87 6.60
CA LEU A 86 -4.37 5.04 6.26
C LEU A 86 -5.58 5.18 7.17
N ARG A 87 -6.21 4.06 7.58
CA ARG A 87 -7.32 4.06 8.55
C ARG A 87 -6.86 4.63 9.89
N LEU A 88 -5.75 4.13 10.45
CA LEU A 88 -5.19 4.64 11.70
C LEU A 88 -4.82 6.13 11.61
N LEU A 89 -4.28 6.58 10.48
CA LEU A 89 -4.02 8.00 10.23
C LEU A 89 -5.31 8.83 10.15
N SER A 90 -6.41 8.29 9.64
CA SER A 90 -7.71 8.99 9.59
C SER A 90 -8.40 9.11 10.96
N GLU A 91 -7.97 8.31 11.94
CA GLU A 91 -8.55 8.28 13.29
C GLU A 91 -7.86 9.26 14.26
N ILE A 92 -6.61 9.63 13.98
CA ILE A 92 -5.81 10.55 14.80
C ILE A 92 -5.56 11.87 14.06
N ASP A 93 -5.66 13.00 14.76
CA ASP A 93 -5.30 14.31 14.19
C ASP A 93 -3.78 14.55 14.21
N GLU A 94 -3.32 15.50 13.39
CA GLU A 94 -1.89 15.82 13.22
C GLU A 94 -1.18 16.26 14.51
N GLU A 95 -1.90 16.96 15.41
CA GLU A 95 -1.37 17.43 16.68
C GLU A 95 -1.19 16.27 17.66
N SER A 96 -2.21 15.42 17.79
CA SER A 96 -2.19 14.19 18.60
C SER A 96 -1.16 13.18 18.12
N LEU A 97 -0.93 13.11 16.80
CA LEU A 97 0.18 12.34 16.21
C LEU A 97 1.55 12.93 16.58
N GLY A 98 1.62 14.23 16.87
CA GLY A 98 2.85 14.99 17.13
C GLY A 98 3.52 15.50 15.87
N ALA A 99 2.93 15.26 14.69
CA ALA A 99 3.52 15.67 13.42
C ALA A 99 3.48 17.19 13.21
N ALA A 100 2.53 17.89 13.81
CA ALA A 100 2.42 19.35 13.71
C ALA A 100 3.60 20.06 14.40
N SER A 101 3.95 19.65 15.62
CA SER A 101 4.98 20.28 16.45
C SER A 101 6.37 19.67 16.29
N CYS A 102 6.50 18.49 15.67
CA CYS A 102 7.81 17.85 15.55
C CYS A 102 8.78 18.71 14.72
N ARG A 103 10.01 18.84 15.24
CA ARG A 103 11.11 19.54 14.56
C ARG A 103 11.60 18.74 13.35
N THR A 104 11.71 17.43 13.50
CA THR A 104 12.19 16.51 12.46
C THR A 104 11.00 15.92 11.72
N LYS A 105 10.65 16.52 10.57
CA LYS A 105 9.45 16.11 9.83
C LYS A 105 9.66 14.72 9.20
N PRO A 106 8.69 13.80 9.37
CA PRO A 106 8.80 12.45 8.83
C PRO A 106 8.48 12.39 7.33
N LEU A 107 9.07 11.39 6.69
CA LEU A 107 8.84 10.99 5.31
C LEU A 107 8.72 9.47 5.24
N LEU A 108 7.62 8.97 4.71
CA LEU A 108 7.39 7.55 4.49
C LEU A 108 7.33 7.25 2.99
N TYR A 109 8.07 6.23 2.57
CA TYR A 109 7.92 5.59 1.26
C TYR A 109 7.56 4.12 1.47
N ILE A 110 6.40 3.72 0.99
CA ILE A 110 5.87 2.36 1.16
C ILE A 110 5.66 1.80 -0.25
N ALA A 111 6.57 0.94 -0.67
CA ALA A 111 6.58 0.37 -2.01
C ALA A 111 5.94 -1.01 -2.04
N ASN A 112 5.23 -1.29 -3.13
CA ASN A 112 4.73 -2.61 -3.47
C ASN A 112 5.85 -3.37 -4.18
N PRO A 113 6.41 -4.42 -3.57
CA PRO A 113 7.53 -5.12 -4.18
C PRO A 113 7.07 -6.02 -5.35
N PHE A 114 5.76 -6.29 -5.46
CA PHE A 114 5.22 -7.25 -6.43
C PHE A 114 4.92 -6.62 -7.78
N GLN A 115 5.38 -7.27 -8.85
CA GLN A 115 5.07 -6.83 -10.22
C GLN A 115 3.68 -7.30 -10.72
N SER A 116 2.99 -8.14 -9.95
CA SER A 116 1.68 -8.67 -10.33
C SER A 116 0.64 -7.56 -10.46
N LYS A 117 -0.17 -7.67 -11.51
CA LYS A 117 -1.32 -6.79 -11.72
C LYS A 117 -2.51 -7.27 -10.89
N VAL A 118 -3.38 -6.34 -10.54
CA VAL A 118 -4.68 -6.63 -9.92
C VAL A 118 -5.78 -6.66 -10.98
N SER A 119 -6.89 -7.33 -10.66
CA SER A 119 -8.09 -7.32 -11.52
C SER A 119 -8.59 -5.88 -11.71
N ARG A 120 -9.00 -5.56 -12.95
CA ARG A 120 -9.57 -4.24 -13.27
C ARG A 120 -10.85 -3.96 -12.47
N VAL A 121 -11.72 -4.95 -12.29
CA VAL A 121 -12.96 -4.81 -11.49
C VAL A 121 -12.64 -4.53 -10.03
N TRP A 122 -11.72 -5.32 -9.45
CA TRP A 122 -11.27 -5.12 -8.07
C TRP A 122 -10.62 -3.75 -7.88
N SER A 123 -9.77 -3.32 -8.82
CA SER A 123 -9.07 -2.03 -8.73
C SER A 123 -10.04 -0.85 -8.75
N ALA A 124 -11.11 -0.92 -9.55
CA ALA A 124 -12.15 0.11 -9.60
C ALA A 124 -12.85 0.26 -8.25
N PHE A 125 -13.30 -0.87 -7.68
CA PHE A 125 -13.94 -0.90 -6.37
C PHE A 125 -12.98 -0.42 -5.27
N TYR A 126 -11.76 -0.94 -5.24
CA TYR A 126 -10.76 -0.54 -4.25
C TYR A 126 -10.45 0.96 -4.33
N MET A 127 -10.29 1.52 -5.52
CA MET A 127 -10.05 2.95 -5.71
C MET A 127 -11.23 3.81 -5.24
N ARG A 128 -12.43 3.52 -5.74
CA ARG A 128 -13.63 4.36 -5.54
C ARG A 128 -14.15 4.25 -4.11
N ASP A 129 -14.27 3.03 -3.59
CA ASP A 129 -15.04 2.75 -2.38
C ASP A 129 -14.16 2.62 -1.13
N LYS A 130 -12.85 2.41 -1.29
CA LYS A 130 -11.92 2.22 -0.15
C LYS A 130 -10.82 3.28 -0.10
N LEU A 131 -9.96 3.31 -1.11
CA LEU A 131 -8.72 4.09 -1.08
C LEU A 131 -8.98 5.61 -1.14
N ARG A 132 -9.79 6.08 -2.09
CA ARG A 132 -10.07 7.52 -2.21
C ARG A 132 -10.75 8.08 -0.96
N PRO A 133 -11.82 7.48 -0.40
CA PRO A 133 -12.44 7.97 0.82
C PRO A 133 -11.48 8.06 2.01
N VAL A 134 -10.65 7.05 2.25
CA VAL A 134 -9.71 7.08 3.39
C VAL A 134 -8.61 8.12 3.19
N LEU A 135 -8.11 8.32 1.96
CA LEU A 135 -7.12 9.35 1.67
C LEU A 135 -7.64 10.76 1.93
N GLU A 136 -8.90 11.04 1.56
CA GLU A 136 -9.55 12.31 1.87
C GLU A 136 -9.71 12.51 3.39
N ALA A 137 -10.11 11.46 4.11
CA ALA A 137 -10.20 11.50 5.57
C ALA A 137 -8.84 11.76 6.25
N VAL A 138 -7.77 11.11 5.76
CA VAL A 138 -6.39 11.37 6.21
C VAL A 138 -6.01 12.83 5.95
N LYS A 139 -6.28 13.37 4.77
CA LYS A 139 -5.99 14.77 4.46
C LYS A 139 -6.75 15.76 5.36
N ALA A 140 -8.00 15.45 5.69
CA ALA A 140 -8.79 16.27 6.60
C ALA A 140 -8.18 16.32 8.02
N LYS A 141 -7.55 15.23 8.46
CA LYS A 141 -6.89 15.11 9.77
C LYS A 141 -5.45 15.62 9.80
N HIS A 142 -4.76 15.59 8.66
CA HIS A 142 -3.35 15.93 8.50
C HIS A 142 -3.16 17.00 7.41
N PRO A 143 -3.52 18.27 7.67
CA PRO A 143 -3.50 19.34 6.66
C PRO A 143 -2.10 19.72 6.15
N SER A 144 -1.03 19.39 6.88
CA SER A 144 0.35 19.61 6.40
C SER A 144 0.92 18.42 5.63
N LEU A 145 0.28 17.24 5.73
CA LEU A 145 0.70 16.03 5.05
C LEU A 145 0.43 16.11 3.54
N ARG A 146 1.47 15.85 2.75
CA ARG A 146 1.30 15.46 1.35
C ARG A 146 1.19 13.95 1.24
N VAL A 147 0.05 13.48 0.74
CA VAL A 147 -0.16 12.06 0.39
C VAL A 147 -0.12 11.89 -1.12
N ASN A 148 0.73 10.97 -1.60
CA ASN A 148 0.80 10.61 -3.02
C ASN A 148 0.71 9.09 -3.19
N VAL A 149 -0.06 8.65 -4.17
CA VAL A 149 -0.16 7.26 -4.60
C VAL A 149 0.27 7.16 -6.06
N ALA A 150 1.39 6.48 -6.29
CA ALA A 150 1.91 6.20 -7.62
C ALA A 150 1.20 4.97 -8.20
N LEU A 151 0.53 5.13 -9.34
CA LEU A 151 -0.28 4.11 -10.00
C LEU A 151 0.30 3.73 -11.36
N LEU A 152 0.36 2.44 -11.64
CA LEU A 152 0.71 1.92 -12.96
C LEU A 152 -0.58 1.60 -13.74
N GLY A 153 -0.64 2.03 -15.01
CA GLY A 153 -1.74 1.68 -15.93
C GLY A 153 -3.09 2.18 -15.46
N ARG A 154 -3.13 3.41 -14.94
CA ARG A 154 -4.36 4.06 -14.50
C ARG A 154 -5.29 4.34 -15.68
N ASP A 155 -6.57 4.10 -15.47
CA ASP A 155 -7.66 4.35 -16.42
C ASP A 155 -8.91 4.72 -15.65
N GLY A 156 -9.13 6.02 -15.43
CA GLY A 156 -10.16 6.54 -14.52
C GLY A 156 -9.93 6.07 -13.08
N ASP A 157 -10.89 5.30 -12.55
CA ASP A 157 -10.82 4.68 -11.22
C ASP A 157 -10.13 3.30 -11.23
N LYS A 158 -9.71 2.80 -12.40
CA LYS A 158 -9.01 1.52 -12.53
C LYS A 158 -7.50 1.73 -12.49
N PHE A 159 -6.76 0.74 -12.01
CA PHE A 159 -5.30 0.70 -12.07
C PHE A 159 -4.81 -0.74 -12.18
N ASN A 160 -3.62 -0.93 -12.76
CA ASN A 160 -2.99 -2.25 -12.82
C ASN A 160 -2.25 -2.59 -11.53
N ARG A 161 -1.58 -1.60 -10.93
CA ARG A 161 -0.79 -1.75 -9.70
C ARG A 161 -0.66 -0.42 -8.97
N ILE A 162 -0.71 -0.43 -7.64
CA ILE A 162 -0.12 0.66 -6.84
C ILE A 162 1.36 0.34 -6.69
N ASP A 163 2.21 1.24 -7.17
CA ASP A 163 3.65 1.10 -7.08
C ASP A 163 4.15 1.54 -5.70
N THR A 164 3.78 2.76 -5.29
CA THR A 164 4.26 3.37 -4.05
C THR A 164 3.19 4.26 -3.41
N LEU A 165 3.08 4.21 -2.08
CA LEU A 165 2.42 5.22 -1.24
C LEU A 165 3.50 6.09 -0.59
N THR A 166 3.36 7.42 -0.71
CA THR A 166 4.27 8.39 -0.08
C THR A 166 3.50 9.29 0.88
N LEU A 167 4.02 9.44 2.10
CA LEU A 167 3.50 10.34 3.14
C LEU A 167 4.62 11.31 3.55
N ASP A 168 4.46 12.59 3.23
CA ASP A 168 5.53 13.59 3.38
C ASP A 168 5.05 14.82 4.18
N TRP A 169 5.56 14.97 5.41
CA TRP A 169 5.31 16.13 6.27
C TRP A 169 6.38 17.23 6.15
N ARG A 170 7.42 17.04 5.32
CA ARG A 170 8.51 18.00 5.19
C ARG A 170 8.14 19.21 4.33
N VAL A 171 7.13 19.05 3.47
CA VAL A 171 6.77 20.04 2.46
C VAL A 171 6.01 21.20 3.09
N LYS A 172 6.68 22.34 3.25
CA LYS A 172 6.06 23.52 3.86
C LYS A 172 5.01 24.19 2.97
N GLU A 173 5.13 24.09 1.66
CA GLU A 173 4.17 24.67 0.72
C GLU A 173 4.43 24.09 -0.67
N SER A 174 3.41 23.54 -1.34
CA SER A 174 3.46 23.30 -2.77
C SER A 174 2.08 23.56 -3.39
N LYS A 175 2.04 24.19 -4.56
CA LYS A 175 0.82 24.41 -5.34
C LYS A 175 0.12 23.09 -5.76
N ARG A 176 0.78 21.94 -5.56
CA ARG A 176 0.28 20.58 -5.84
C ARG A 176 -0.26 19.85 -4.60
N LYS A 177 -0.63 20.56 -3.52
CA LYS A 177 -1.19 19.94 -2.29
C LYS A 177 -2.38 18.98 -2.54
N ASN A 178 -3.03 19.04 -3.70
CA ASN A 178 -4.32 18.38 -3.91
C ASN A 178 -4.30 17.12 -4.79
N GLU A 179 -3.24 16.84 -5.54
CA GLU A 179 -3.19 15.64 -6.39
C GLU A 179 -2.80 14.42 -5.55
N LEU A 180 -3.76 13.52 -5.32
CA LEU A 180 -3.54 12.27 -4.57
C LEU A 180 -2.86 11.17 -5.41
N PHE A 181 -3.06 11.19 -6.71
CA PHE A 181 -2.73 10.08 -7.61
C PHE A 181 -1.88 10.57 -8.77
N PHE A 182 -0.78 9.86 -9.03
CA PHE A 182 0.12 10.16 -10.14
C PHE A 182 0.37 8.89 -10.96
N ASP A 183 0.43 9.05 -12.27
CA ASP A 183 0.73 7.95 -13.17
C ASP A 183 2.24 7.70 -13.15
N TYR A 184 2.61 6.51 -12.70
CA TYR A 184 3.98 6.04 -12.74
C TYR A 184 4.26 5.45 -14.13
N ILE A 185 5.25 6.01 -14.81
CA ILE A 185 5.77 5.44 -16.04
C ILE A 185 6.97 4.60 -15.64
N GLU A 186 6.87 3.28 -15.84
CA GLU A 186 7.98 2.37 -15.61
C GLU A 186 9.06 2.69 -16.66
N GLU A 187 10.08 3.48 -16.30
CA GLU A 187 11.29 3.58 -17.11
C GLU A 187 11.82 2.17 -17.30
N HIS A 188 12.07 1.79 -18.56
CA HIS A 188 12.37 0.43 -18.99
C HIS A 188 13.57 -0.21 -18.25
N ALA A 189 13.35 -0.71 -17.04
CA ALA A 189 14.18 -1.70 -16.39
C ALA A 189 13.73 -3.07 -16.93
N GLU A 190 14.46 -3.52 -17.95
CA GLU A 190 14.56 -4.90 -18.45
C GLU A 190 13.26 -5.72 -18.47
N ARG A 191 12.68 -5.75 -19.68
CA ARG A 191 11.67 -6.73 -20.10
C ARG A 191 12.25 -8.15 -19.96
N ASP A 192 12.05 -8.78 -18.82
CA ASP A 192 12.05 -10.25 -18.73
C ASP A 192 10.64 -10.74 -18.34
N THR A 193 9.85 -10.96 -19.39
CA THR A 193 8.76 -11.95 -19.49
C THR A 193 7.89 -12.15 -18.23
N TYR A 194 7.10 -11.14 -17.88
CA TYR A 194 5.94 -11.32 -17.02
C TYR A 194 4.74 -11.74 -17.88
N LEU A 195 4.60 -13.05 -18.08
CA LEU A 195 3.37 -13.60 -18.66
C LEU A 195 2.22 -13.38 -17.66
N ASP A 196 1.27 -12.62 -18.17
CA ASP A 196 -0.03 -12.26 -17.65
C ASP A 196 -0.69 -13.40 -16.84
N ALA A 197 -0.89 -13.18 -15.53
CA ALA A 197 -1.60 -14.13 -14.68
C ALA A 197 -3.10 -14.24 -15.04
N ALA A 198 -3.58 -13.42 -15.98
CA ALA A 198 -4.89 -13.54 -16.61
C ALA A 198 -4.91 -14.47 -17.85
N ARG A 199 -3.75 -14.98 -18.30
CA ARG A 199 -3.62 -15.73 -19.56
C ARG A 199 -3.54 -17.25 -19.41
N TYR A 200 -3.89 -17.77 -18.24
CA TYR A 200 -4.17 -19.20 -18.03
C TYR A 200 -5.67 -19.48 -17.86
N GLU A 201 -6.52 -18.65 -18.46
CA GLU A 201 -7.79 -19.14 -18.99
C GLU A 201 -7.66 -19.20 -20.51
N ILE A 202 -8.16 -20.31 -21.07
CA ILE A 202 -8.17 -20.66 -22.50
C ILE A 202 -6.85 -21.24 -23.04
N ILE A 203 -6.57 -22.52 -22.76
CA ILE A 203 -6.41 -23.55 -23.81
C ILE A 203 -6.85 -24.91 -23.25
N SER A 204 -8.12 -25.25 -23.46
CA SER A 204 -8.50 -26.57 -23.96
C SER A 204 -9.85 -26.38 -24.64
N ASP A 205 -9.81 -26.34 -25.97
CA ASP A 205 -10.99 -26.42 -26.80
C ASP A 205 -11.78 -27.66 -26.38
N ASP A 206 -13.00 -27.46 -25.87
CA ASP A 206 -14.09 -28.36 -26.16
C ASP A 206 -15.36 -27.53 -26.32
N GLU A 207 -16.04 -27.79 -27.44
CA GLU A 207 -17.10 -26.99 -28.02
C GLU A 207 -18.36 -26.98 -27.15
N GLY A 208 -19.01 -25.81 -27.00
CA GLY A 208 -20.39 -25.79 -26.48
C GLY A 208 -20.83 -24.48 -25.82
N GLY A 209 -21.33 -23.57 -26.65
CA GLY A 209 -22.39 -22.58 -26.41
C GLY A 209 -22.62 -21.97 -25.01
N SER A 210 -22.51 -20.64 -24.97
CA SER A 210 -23.39 -19.72 -24.21
C SER A 210 -23.50 -19.96 -22.70
N ASP A 211 -22.56 -19.46 -21.90
CA ASP A 211 -22.70 -19.23 -20.44
C ASP A 211 -21.61 -18.26 -19.89
N GLU A 212 -21.19 -17.25 -20.65
CA GLU A 212 -20.18 -16.28 -20.17
C GLU A 212 -20.74 -15.33 -19.08
N ASP A 213 -22.01 -14.93 -19.19
CA ASP A 213 -22.65 -14.01 -18.25
C ASP A 213 -22.91 -14.62 -16.86
N ASP A 214 -23.15 -15.93 -16.79
CA ASP A 214 -23.44 -16.60 -15.52
C ASP A 214 -22.17 -16.93 -14.74
N ARG A 215 -21.05 -17.18 -15.42
CA ARG A 215 -19.73 -17.40 -14.76
C ARG A 215 -19.14 -16.10 -14.21
N GLU A 216 -19.33 -14.97 -14.90
CA GLU A 216 -18.92 -13.67 -14.36
C GLU A 216 -19.75 -13.29 -13.13
N ARG A 217 -21.05 -13.61 -13.12
CA ARG A 217 -21.92 -13.44 -11.94
C ARG A 217 -21.55 -14.35 -10.78
N GLU A 218 -21.13 -15.59 -11.02
CA GLU A 218 -20.63 -16.49 -9.97
C GLU A 218 -19.30 -16.02 -9.37
N LEU A 219 -18.37 -15.50 -10.18
CA LEU A 219 -17.13 -14.88 -9.70
C LEU A 219 -17.40 -13.57 -8.95
N GLN A 220 -18.33 -12.75 -9.43
CA GLN A 220 -18.80 -11.55 -8.72
C GLN A 220 -19.44 -11.93 -7.38
N SER A 221 -20.29 -12.97 -7.36
CA SER A 221 -20.94 -13.50 -6.16
C SER A 221 -19.93 -14.05 -5.17
N ALA A 222 -18.93 -14.82 -5.61
CA ALA A 222 -17.89 -15.38 -4.74
C ALA A 222 -16.96 -14.30 -4.15
N ILE A 223 -16.64 -13.25 -4.92
CA ILE A 223 -15.89 -12.09 -4.42
C ILE A 223 -16.73 -11.34 -3.38
N LEU A 224 -18.00 -11.02 -3.69
CA LEU A 224 -18.91 -10.30 -2.79
C LEU A 224 -19.30 -11.11 -1.52
N THR A 225 -19.49 -12.41 -1.62
CA THR A 225 -19.83 -13.29 -0.47
C THR A 225 -18.61 -13.65 0.37
N GLY A 226 -17.43 -13.81 -0.24
CA GLY A 226 -16.16 -13.94 0.48
C GLY A 226 -15.79 -12.67 1.29
N PHE A 227 -16.27 -11.49 0.87
CA PHE A 227 -16.13 -10.25 1.63
C PHE A 227 -16.98 -10.20 2.91
N ASN A 228 -18.08 -10.96 3.00
CA ASN A 228 -18.97 -10.94 4.18
C ASN A 228 -18.56 -11.93 5.28
N HIS A 229 -17.73 -12.93 4.98
CA HIS A 229 -17.36 -13.96 5.96
C HIS A 229 -15.95 -13.82 6.56
N GLU A 230 -15.06 -13.00 5.99
CA GLU A 230 -13.68 -12.82 6.51
C GLU A 230 -13.53 -11.63 7.49
N TYR A 231 -14.63 -11.00 7.94
CA TYR A 231 -14.62 -9.91 8.93
C TYR A 231 -15.46 -10.16 10.21
N ASP A 232 -16.08 -11.33 10.36
CA ASP A 232 -16.86 -11.71 11.57
C ASP A 232 -16.26 -12.90 12.36
N ALA A 233 -15.04 -13.32 12.03
CA ALA A 233 -14.34 -14.36 12.76
C ALA A 233 -13.00 -13.81 13.29
N ASP A 234 -13.10 -12.96 14.30
CA ASP A 234 -12.17 -12.88 15.44
C ASP A 234 -12.66 -11.76 16.38
N LEU A 235 -13.64 -12.11 17.21
CA LEU A 235 -14.07 -11.38 18.41
C LEU A 235 -13.69 -12.22 19.62
#